data_AF-A0A357T1X2-F1
#
_entry.id   AF-A0A357T1X2-F1
#
_cell.length_a   1.000
_cell.length_b   1.000
_cell.length_c   1.000
_cell.angle_alpha   90.00
_cell.angle_beta   90.00
_cell.angle_gamma   90.00
#
_symmetry.space_group_name_H-M   'P 1'
#
loop_
_entity.id
_entity.type
_entity.pdbx_description
1 polymer ?
#
loop_
_entity_poly.entity_id
_entity_poly.type
_entity_poly.pdbx_seq_one_letter_code
_entity_poly.pdbx_strand_id
1 'polypeptide(L)'
;MDQIYNNNKGRINRRYISTSKNRKKEIPKANGKVRVLGIPTIKDRVVQGALKLIIEPIFEADFAGNSYGYRPGRSQHDAVVQVAKAGMKRLTKVIDLDLSAYFDNIRHHILLQKVSRRINDPKIMRLLKMMLKANGKKGVPQGGIISPLLSNVYLNGIYHMFDKAITETKNKGYQQIEYCRFADDMVILINGHPALSWLVEKPSEG
;
A
#
# COMPACT_ATOMS: atom_id res chain seq x y z
N MET A 1 33.69 29.41 20.06
CA MET A 1 33.27 28.02 19.79
C MET A 1 32.08 27.59 20.67
N ASP A 2 31.98 28.02 21.93
CA ASP A 2 30.95 27.54 22.87
C ASP A 2 29.55 28.19 22.80
N GLN A 3 29.38 29.33 22.12
CA GLN A 3 28.07 29.98 21.99
C GLN A 3 27.16 29.35 20.92
N ILE A 4 27.73 28.65 19.92
CA ILE A 4 26.94 27.98 18.87
C ILE A 4 26.39 26.62 19.38
N TYR A 5 27.14 25.93 20.24
CA TYR A 5 26.75 24.63 20.78
C TYR A 5 25.57 24.73 21.77
N ASN A 6 25.52 25.81 22.56
CA ASN A 6 24.45 26.02 23.55
C ASN A 6 23.14 26.53 22.95
N ASN A 7 23.16 27.18 21.77
CA ASN A 7 21.95 27.74 21.16
C ASN A 7 21.03 26.68 20.51
N ASN A 8 21.53 25.44 20.36
CA ASN A 8 20.77 24.33 19.77
C ASN A 8 20.10 23.42 20.80
N LYS A 9 20.51 23.41 22.08
CA LYS A 9 19.85 22.61 23.13
C LYS A 9 18.42 23.07 23.43
N GLY A 10 18.11 24.36 23.27
CA GLY A 10 16.77 24.91 23.47
C GLY A 10 15.76 24.63 22.33
N ARG A 11 16.22 24.15 21.16
CA ARG A 11 15.36 23.91 19.97
C ARG A 11 14.90 22.47 19.81
N ILE A 12 15.50 21.52 20.53
CA ILE A 12 15.21 20.07 20.40
C ILE A 12 13.91 19.69 21.15
N ASN A 13 13.35 20.60 21.94
CA ASN A 13 12.10 20.37 22.69
C ASN A 13 10.85 20.93 21.96
N ARG A 14 10.92 21.18 20.65
CA ARG A 14 9.74 21.53 19.85
C ARG A 14 9.07 20.25 19.38
N ARG A 15 7.87 19.96 19.93
CA ARG A 15 6.97 18.93 19.38
C ARG A 15 6.91 19.09 17.86
N TYR A 16 7.09 18.01 17.10
CA TYR A 16 6.86 18.06 15.66
C TYR A 16 5.41 18.47 15.41
N ILE A 17 5.23 19.54 14.66
CA ILE A 17 3.93 20.00 14.16
C ILE A 17 4.03 19.97 12.64
N SER A 18 3.26 19.08 12.01
CA SER A 18 3.05 19.05 10.56
C SER A 18 2.18 20.26 10.18
N THR A 19 2.78 21.42 9.96
CA THR A 19 2.05 22.69 9.75
C THR A 19 1.71 22.99 8.31
N SER A 20 2.28 22.27 7.33
CA SER A 20 2.20 22.66 5.91
C SER A 20 1.34 21.68 5.11
N LYS A 21 0.39 22.21 4.34
CA LYS A 21 -0.34 21.42 3.34
C LYS A 21 0.62 20.91 2.27
N ASN A 22 0.43 19.68 1.82
CA ASN A 22 1.23 19.13 0.73
C ASN A 22 1.03 19.93 -0.56
N ARG A 23 2.12 20.15 -1.30
CA ARG A 23 2.06 20.80 -2.61
C ARG A 23 1.44 19.83 -3.61
N LYS A 24 0.34 20.24 -4.24
CA LYS A 24 -0.30 19.45 -5.29
C LYS A 24 0.48 19.58 -6.60
N LYS A 25 0.70 18.46 -7.28
CA LYS A 25 1.25 18.41 -8.64
C LYS A 25 0.48 17.40 -9.46
N GLU A 26 -0.01 17.81 -10.61
CA GLU A 26 -0.67 16.94 -11.57
C GLU A 26 0.34 16.29 -12.51
N ILE A 27 0.16 14.99 -12.78
CA ILE A 27 0.96 14.21 -13.72
C ILE A 27 0.00 13.49 -14.67
N PRO A 28 0.16 13.65 -16.00
CA PRO A 28 -0.66 12.93 -16.96
C PRO A 28 -0.39 11.43 -16.92
N LYS A 29 -1.45 10.60 -17.00
CA LYS A 29 -1.37 9.17 -17.27
C LYS A 29 -1.53 8.92 -18.77
N ALA A 30 -1.02 7.77 -19.24
CA ALA A 30 -1.16 7.33 -20.65
C ALA A 30 -2.62 7.18 -21.12
N ASN A 31 -3.56 6.96 -20.19
CA ASN A 31 -4.99 6.81 -20.47
C ASN A 31 -5.78 8.13 -20.45
N GLY A 32 -5.10 9.28 -20.54
CA GLY A 32 -5.73 10.61 -20.52
C GLY A 32 -6.22 11.08 -19.15
N LYS A 33 -6.17 10.24 -18.11
CA LYS A 33 -6.47 10.66 -16.73
C LYS A 33 -5.28 11.40 -16.10
N VAL A 34 -5.54 12.15 -15.03
CA VAL A 34 -4.49 12.86 -14.27
C VAL A 34 -4.25 12.20 -12.92
N ARG A 35 -2.99 12.08 -12.53
CA ARG A 35 -2.55 11.64 -11.20
C ARG A 35 -2.17 12.87 -10.37
N VAL A 36 -2.87 13.11 -9.27
CA VAL A 36 -2.57 14.23 -8.35
C VAL A 36 -1.62 13.76 -7.25
N LEU A 37 -0.37 14.25 -7.28
CA LEU A 37 0.59 14.02 -6.21
C LEU A 37 0.45 15.05 -5.10
N GLY A 38 0.57 14.60 -3.85
CA GLY A 38 0.74 15.44 -2.67
C GLY A 38 2.18 15.38 -2.21
N ILE A 39 2.98 16.38 -2.59
CA ILE A 39 4.42 16.43 -2.29
C ILE A 39 4.63 17.10 -0.91
N PRO A 40 5.15 16.38 0.09
CA PRO A 40 5.43 16.95 1.40
C PRO A 40 6.65 17.87 1.37
N THR A 41 6.77 18.72 2.39
CA THR A 41 7.98 19.54 2.59
C THR A 41 9.20 18.66 2.88
N ILE A 42 10.41 19.19 2.71
CA ILE A 42 11.64 18.46 3.05
C ILE A 42 11.62 17.99 4.50
N LYS A 43 11.20 18.87 5.43
CA LYS A 43 11.08 18.55 6.85
C LYS A 43 10.10 17.39 7.09
N ASP A 44 8.94 17.42 6.45
CA ASP A 44 7.94 16.35 6.58
C ASP A 44 8.44 15.05 5.96
N ARG A 45 9.18 15.10 4.86
CA ARG A 45 9.84 13.94 4.27
C ARG A 45 10.85 13.30 5.22
N VAL A 46 11.70 14.10 5.88
CA VAL A 46 12.64 13.58 6.88
C VAL A 46 11.90 12.86 8.01
N VAL A 47 10.83 13.45 8.54
CA VAL A 47 10.06 12.84 9.63
C VAL A 47 9.29 11.59 9.16
N GLN A 48 8.70 11.62 7.96
CA GLN A 48 8.07 10.44 7.36
C GLN A 48 9.08 9.31 7.13
N GLY A 49 10.30 9.63 6.67
CA GLY A 49 11.37 8.66 6.48
C GLY A 49 11.83 8.04 7.79
N ALA A 50 12.09 8.84 8.82
CA ALA A 50 12.47 8.36 10.14
C ALA A 50 11.38 7.45 10.74
N LEU A 51 10.12 7.86 10.64
CA LEU A 51 9.01 7.04 11.09
C LEU A 51 8.92 5.72 10.30
N LYS A 52 9.06 5.79 8.98
CA LYS A 52 9.03 4.63 8.10
C LYS A 52 10.08 3.59 8.52
N LEU A 53 11.32 4.01 8.77
CA LEU A 53 12.41 3.11 9.20
C LEU A 53 12.07 2.34 10.49
N ILE A 54 11.31 2.95 11.39
CA ILE A 54 10.90 2.33 12.65
C ILE A 54 9.76 1.34 12.44
N ILE A 55 8.76 1.70 11.63
CA ILE A 55 7.51 0.93 11.54
C ILE A 55 7.48 -0.09 10.39
N GLU A 56 8.25 0.12 9.32
CA GLU A 56 8.29 -0.76 8.16
C GLU A 56 8.68 -2.21 8.53
N PRO A 57 9.73 -2.46 9.35
CA PRO A 57 10.10 -3.83 9.73
C PRO A 57 8.99 -4.58 10.48
N ILE A 58 8.20 -3.86 11.28
CA ILE A 58 7.09 -4.43 12.08
C ILE A 58 6.00 -4.96 11.14
N PHE A 59 5.64 -4.18 10.12
CA PHE A 59 4.59 -4.58 9.17
C PHE A 59 5.09 -5.53 8.09
N GLU A 60 6.36 -5.43 7.67
CA GLU A 60 6.95 -6.36 6.71
C GLU A 60 6.88 -7.81 7.17
N ALA A 61 6.99 -8.05 8.49
CA ALA A 61 6.82 -9.37 9.10
C ALA A 61 5.42 -9.97 8.90
N ASP A 62 4.40 -9.13 8.69
CA ASP A 62 3.00 -9.55 8.57
C ASP A 62 2.50 -9.56 7.10
N PHE A 63 3.28 -9.02 6.16
CA PHE A 63 2.83 -8.85 4.77
C PHE A 63 2.89 -10.15 3.97
N ALA A 64 1.81 -10.42 3.22
CA ALA A 64 1.69 -11.59 2.36
C ALA A 64 2.82 -11.69 1.32
N GLY A 65 3.28 -12.91 1.05
CA GLY A 65 4.40 -13.17 0.13
C GLY A 65 4.14 -12.73 -1.31
N ASN A 66 2.87 -12.68 -1.72
CA ASN A 66 2.42 -12.34 -3.08
C ASN A 66 2.17 -10.84 -3.29
N SER A 67 2.60 -10.00 -2.34
CA SER A 67 2.60 -8.55 -2.44
C SER A 67 4.04 -8.05 -2.60
N TYR A 68 4.37 -7.36 -3.68
CA TYR A 68 5.77 -7.00 -4.01
C TYR A 68 6.03 -5.50 -3.97
N GLY A 69 5.04 -4.69 -4.36
CA GLY A 69 5.25 -3.25 -4.56
C GLY A 69 5.67 -2.50 -3.29
N TYR A 70 6.71 -1.68 -3.43
CA TYR A 70 7.25 -0.80 -2.39
C TYR A 70 7.74 -1.52 -1.11
N ARG A 71 8.19 -2.76 -1.25
CA ARG A 71 8.72 -3.56 -0.13
C ARG A 71 10.23 -3.78 -0.25
N PRO A 72 10.99 -3.75 0.85
CA PRO A 72 12.41 -4.10 0.84
C PRO A 72 12.63 -5.53 0.32
N GLY A 73 13.63 -5.72 -0.56
CA GLY A 73 14.00 -7.05 -1.07
C GLY A 73 12.97 -7.71 -2.00
N ARG A 74 11.98 -6.95 -2.50
CA ARG A 74 10.99 -7.41 -3.47
C ARG A 74 11.03 -6.53 -4.71
N SER A 75 11.00 -7.14 -5.89
CA SER A 75 11.11 -6.46 -7.18
C SER A 75 9.91 -6.73 -8.09
N GLN A 76 9.80 -5.94 -9.16
CA GLN A 76 8.83 -6.21 -10.23
C GLN A 76 9.11 -7.56 -10.92
N HIS A 77 10.38 -7.95 -11.04
CA HIS A 77 10.74 -9.23 -11.61
C HIS A 77 10.23 -10.41 -10.78
N ASP A 78 10.23 -10.31 -9.45
CA ASP A 78 9.67 -11.35 -8.58
C ASP A 78 8.17 -11.54 -8.83
N ALA A 79 7.44 -10.44 -9.03
CA ALA A 79 6.02 -10.45 -9.37
C ALA A 79 5.76 -11.13 -10.73
N VAL A 80 6.57 -10.80 -11.75
CA VAL A 80 6.50 -11.41 -13.09
C VAL A 80 6.81 -12.91 -13.03
N VAL A 81 7.83 -13.31 -12.28
CA VAL A 81 8.18 -14.72 -12.07
C VAL A 81 7.04 -15.48 -11.40
N GLN A 82 6.34 -14.88 -10.44
CA GLN A 82 5.17 -15.49 -9.82
C GLN A 82 4.04 -15.72 -10.85
N VAL A 83 3.73 -14.71 -11.65
CA VAL A 83 2.72 -14.78 -12.73
C VAL A 83 3.08 -15.88 -13.74
N ALA A 84 4.35 -15.96 -14.15
CA ALA A 84 4.82 -17.00 -15.06
C ALA A 84 4.66 -18.42 -14.47
N LYS A 85 5.02 -18.60 -13.19
CA LYS A 85 4.82 -19.87 -12.46
C LYS A 85 3.35 -20.25 -12.35
N ALA A 86 2.46 -19.29 -12.15
CA ALA A 86 1.02 -19.53 -12.14
C ALA A 86 0.51 -19.98 -13.52
N GLY A 87 1.02 -19.39 -14.61
CA GLY A 87 0.75 -19.84 -15.97
C GLY A 87 1.14 -21.30 -16.22
N MET A 88 2.30 -21.73 -15.72
CA MET A 88 2.75 -23.14 -15.79
C MET A 88 1.81 -24.10 -15.03
N LYS A 89 1.04 -23.60 -14.05
CA LYS A 89 0.00 -24.36 -13.32
C LYS A 89 -1.37 -24.32 -13.99
N ARG A 90 -1.46 -23.89 -15.26
CA ARG A 90 -2.71 -23.74 -16.03
C ARG A 90 -3.66 -22.64 -15.51
N LEU A 91 -3.12 -21.68 -14.74
CA LEU A 91 -3.84 -20.46 -14.36
C LEU A 91 -3.63 -19.41 -15.44
N THR A 92 -4.31 -19.58 -16.58
CA THR A 92 -4.06 -18.82 -17.81
C THR A 92 -5.02 -17.65 -18.04
N LYS A 93 -6.13 -17.60 -17.30
CA LYS A 93 -7.07 -16.48 -17.35
C LYS A 93 -6.67 -15.45 -16.30
N VAL A 94 -6.58 -14.19 -16.70
CA VAL A 94 -6.13 -13.08 -15.84
C VAL A 94 -7.28 -12.10 -15.65
N ILE A 95 -7.56 -11.78 -14.39
CA ILE A 95 -8.44 -10.68 -13.99
C ILE A 95 -7.55 -9.56 -13.48
N ASP A 96 -7.61 -8.42 -14.16
CA ASP A 96 -6.89 -7.20 -13.78
C ASP A 96 -7.74 -6.35 -12.84
N LEU A 97 -7.17 -5.99 -11.69
CA LEU A 97 -7.81 -5.18 -10.66
C LEU A 97 -6.97 -3.91 -10.41
N ASP A 98 -7.49 -2.77 -10.87
CA ASP A 98 -6.93 -1.45 -10.58
C ASP A 98 -7.36 -0.98 -9.18
N LEU A 99 -6.42 -0.98 -8.23
CA LEU A 99 -6.64 -0.50 -6.86
C LEU A 99 -6.34 0.99 -6.69
N SER A 100 -5.98 1.73 -7.74
CA SER A 100 -5.58 3.13 -7.62
C SER A 100 -6.69 4.02 -7.02
N ALA A 101 -7.94 3.80 -7.42
CA ALA A 101 -9.11 4.49 -6.86
C ALA A 101 -9.32 4.20 -5.36
N TYR A 102 -8.86 3.04 -4.88
CA TYR A 102 -8.98 2.65 -3.48
C TYR A 102 -8.08 3.51 -2.58
N PHE A 103 -6.90 3.91 -3.07
CA PHE A 103 -5.95 4.73 -2.31
C PHE A 103 -6.46 6.13 -2.02
N ASP A 104 -7.21 6.73 -2.95
CA ASP A 104 -7.84 8.04 -2.75
C ASP A 104 -9.03 7.97 -1.78
N ASN A 105 -9.54 6.77 -1.52
CA ASN A 105 -10.71 6.51 -0.68
C ASN A 105 -10.39 5.86 0.67
N ILE A 106 -9.10 5.71 1.03
CA ILE A 106 -8.70 5.13 2.32
C ILE A 106 -9.31 5.91 3.49
N ARG A 107 -10.09 5.22 4.32
CA ARG A 107 -10.66 5.80 5.55
C ARG A 107 -9.60 5.82 6.64
N HIS A 108 -9.21 7.01 7.09
CA HIS A 108 -8.12 7.18 8.08
C HIS A 108 -8.35 6.41 9.37
N HIS A 109 -9.59 6.33 9.87
CA HIS A 109 -9.87 5.59 11.11
C HIS A 109 -9.60 4.08 10.98
N ILE A 110 -9.93 3.48 9.82
CA ILE A 110 -9.66 2.05 9.57
C ILE A 110 -8.16 1.81 9.42
N LEU A 111 -7.46 2.67 8.68
CA LEU A 111 -6.01 2.59 8.55
C LEU A 111 -5.33 2.69 9.92
N LEU A 112 -5.70 3.69 10.73
CA LEU A 112 -5.14 3.86 12.07
C LEU A 112 -5.48 2.67 12.99
N GLN A 113 -6.68 2.12 12.90
CA GLN A 113 -7.05 0.91 13.65
C GLN A 113 -6.21 -0.31 13.24
N LYS A 114 -5.90 -0.47 11.95
CA LYS A 114 -5.00 -1.54 11.48
C LYS A 114 -3.57 -1.34 12.01
N VAL A 115 -3.07 -0.11 11.97
CA VAL A 115 -1.74 0.23 12.51
C VAL A 115 -1.67 -0.04 14.01
N SER A 116 -2.71 0.33 14.77
CA SER A 116 -2.72 0.18 16.23
C SER A 116 -2.69 -1.27 16.72
N ARG A 117 -2.99 -2.25 15.86
CA ARG A 117 -2.86 -3.68 16.20
C ARG A 117 -1.41 -4.10 16.40
N ARG A 118 -0.46 -3.39 15.80
CA ARG A 118 0.97 -3.70 15.86
C ARG A 118 1.77 -2.62 16.59
N ILE A 119 1.27 -1.40 16.62
CA ILE A 119 1.95 -0.25 17.24
C ILE A 119 1.10 0.28 18.39
N ASN A 120 1.61 0.13 19.61
CA ASN A 120 0.99 0.66 20.82
C ASN A 120 1.77 1.87 21.39
N ASP A 121 2.16 2.82 20.53
CA ASP A 121 2.79 4.08 20.93
C ASP A 121 1.87 5.26 20.59
N PRO A 122 1.31 5.97 21.61
CA PRO A 122 0.43 7.12 21.39
C PRO A 122 1.07 8.27 20.60
N LYS A 123 2.39 8.48 20.72
CA LYS A 123 3.12 9.53 20.01
C LYS A 123 3.23 9.19 18.52
N ILE A 124 3.54 7.93 18.18
CA ILE A 124 3.56 7.46 16.79
C ILE A 124 2.16 7.52 16.17
N MET A 125 1.15 7.04 16.88
CA MET A 125 -0.24 7.08 16.42
C MET A 125 -0.73 8.52 16.18
N ARG A 126 -0.37 9.46 17.07
CA ARG A 126 -0.64 10.87 16.87
C ARG A 126 0.08 11.45 15.65
N LEU A 127 1.35 11.10 15.46
CA LEU A 127 2.15 11.55 14.33
C LEU A 127 1.54 11.09 12.99
N LEU A 128 1.18 9.82 12.88
CA LEU A 128 0.50 9.26 11.70
C LEU A 128 -0.84 9.96 11.43
N LYS A 129 -1.64 10.17 12.48
CA LYS A 129 -2.93 10.88 12.36
C LYS A 129 -2.74 12.31 11.83
N MET A 130 -1.69 13.01 12.27
CA MET A 130 -1.36 14.35 11.77
C MET A 130 -0.95 14.32 10.30
N MET A 131 -0.06 13.39 9.91
CA MET A 131 0.37 13.23 8.52
C MET A 131 -0.80 12.90 7.59
N LEU A 132 -1.73 12.03 8.00
CA LEU A 132 -2.92 11.70 7.22
C LEU A 132 -3.86 12.91 7.08
N LYS A 133 -4.14 13.63 8.18
CA LYS A 133 -5.02 14.82 8.16
C LYS A 133 -4.48 15.97 7.32
N ALA A 134 -3.15 16.12 7.20
CA ALA A 134 -2.55 17.12 6.34
C ALA A 134 -2.93 16.95 4.85
N ASN A 135 -3.44 15.78 4.47
CA ASN A 135 -3.83 15.43 3.11
C ASN A 135 -5.33 15.48 2.84
N GLY A 136 -6.14 15.79 3.86
CA GLY A 136 -7.59 15.88 3.73
C GLY A 136 -8.32 14.91 4.66
N LYS A 137 -9.59 14.62 4.32
CA LYS A 137 -10.50 13.80 5.14
C LYS A 137 -10.35 12.29 4.91
N LYS A 138 -9.83 11.89 3.74
CA LYS A 138 -9.65 10.50 3.31
C LYS A 138 -8.44 10.40 2.38
N GLY A 139 -8.02 9.17 2.13
CA GLY A 139 -6.91 8.84 1.25
C GLY A 139 -5.55 8.95 1.92
N VAL A 140 -4.53 8.47 1.21
CA VAL A 140 -3.11 8.60 1.58
C VAL A 140 -2.42 9.35 0.42
N PRO A 141 -1.58 10.38 0.69
CA PRO A 141 -1.04 11.18 -0.39
C PRO A 141 -0.11 10.36 -1.29
N GLN A 142 -0.35 10.41 -2.58
CA GLN A 142 0.60 9.89 -3.55
C GLN A 142 1.84 10.81 -3.55
N GLY A 143 3.02 10.27 -3.25
CA GLY A 143 4.28 11.02 -3.14
C GLY A 143 4.76 11.29 -1.71
N GLY A 144 4.01 10.89 -0.68
CA GLY A 144 4.53 10.79 0.68
C GLY A 144 5.46 9.58 0.82
N ILE A 145 6.54 9.72 1.61
CA ILE A 145 7.54 8.65 1.80
C ILE A 145 6.94 7.44 2.50
N ILE A 146 6.05 7.69 3.47
CA ILE A 146 5.40 6.64 4.26
C ILE A 146 4.13 6.10 3.57
N SER A 147 3.63 6.79 2.55
CA SER A 147 2.37 6.47 1.90
C SER A 147 2.30 5.06 1.32
N PRO A 148 3.33 4.56 0.61
CA PRO A 148 3.31 3.20 0.08
C PRO A 148 3.16 2.14 1.16
N LEU A 149 3.86 2.31 2.29
CA LEU A 149 3.76 1.41 3.44
C LEU A 149 2.33 1.42 4.01
N LEU A 150 1.75 2.60 4.21
CA LEU A 150 0.37 2.72 4.73
C LEU A 150 -0.66 2.11 3.79
N SER A 151 -0.47 2.22 2.47
CA SER A 151 -1.30 1.53 1.48
C SER A 151 -1.19 0.01 1.62
N ASN A 152 0.02 -0.52 1.81
CA ASN A 152 0.25 -1.95 2.03
C ASN A 152 -0.41 -2.43 3.33
N VAL A 153 -0.29 -1.70 4.44
CA VAL A 153 -0.99 -2.00 5.72
C VAL A 153 -2.50 -2.01 5.54
N TYR A 154 -3.05 -1.05 4.80
CA TYR A 154 -4.48 -0.97 4.56
C TYR A 154 -4.99 -2.18 3.77
N LEU A 155 -4.25 -2.58 2.72
CA LEU A 155 -4.57 -3.73 1.88
C LEU A 155 -4.22 -5.08 2.52
N ASN A 156 -3.43 -5.14 3.59
CA ASN A 156 -3.03 -6.44 4.15
C ASN A 156 -4.23 -7.34 4.53
N GLY A 157 -5.35 -6.73 4.94
CA GLY A 157 -6.54 -7.48 5.32
C GLY A 157 -7.25 -8.19 4.16
N ILE A 158 -7.12 -7.71 2.91
CA ILE A 158 -7.74 -8.38 1.76
C ILE A 158 -6.98 -9.66 1.38
N TYR A 159 -5.69 -9.77 1.72
CA TYR A 159 -4.90 -10.99 1.41
C TYR A 159 -5.40 -12.21 2.15
N HIS A 160 -5.87 -12.07 3.39
CA HIS A 160 -6.47 -13.19 4.11
C HIS A 160 -7.68 -13.79 3.38
N MET A 161 -8.46 -12.95 2.67
CA MET A 161 -9.59 -13.43 1.87
C MET A 161 -9.09 -14.24 0.66
N PHE A 162 -8.06 -13.76 -0.03
CA PHE A 162 -7.46 -14.47 -1.15
C PHE A 162 -6.74 -15.75 -0.73
N ASP A 163 -6.00 -15.72 0.38
CA ASP A 163 -5.31 -16.89 0.92
C ASP A 163 -6.31 -17.98 1.34
N LYS A 164 -7.45 -17.58 1.91
CA LYS A 164 -8.57 -18.49 2.19
C LYS A 164 -9.15 -19.08 0.91
N ALA A 165 -9.42 -18.26 -0.12
CA ALA A 165 -9.90 -18.74 -1.41
C ALA A 165 -8.92 -19.72 -2.09
N ILE A 166 -7.61 -19.44 -2.04
CA ILE A 166 -6.56 -20.36 -2.51
C ILE A 166 -6.64 -21.69 -1.76
N THR A 167 -6.74 -21.65 -0.44
CA THR A 167 -6.79 -22.84 0.41
C THR A 167 -8.04 -23.68 0.12
N GLU A 168 -9.20 -23.04 -0.02
CA GLU A 168 -10.46 -23.72 -0.35
C GLU A 168 -10.42 -24.39 -1.72
N THR A 169 -9.84 -23.74 -2.74
CA THR A 169 -9.72 -24.36 -4.08
C THR A 169 -8.77 -25.56 -4.04
N LYS A 170 -7.63 -25.46 -3.35
CA LYS A 170 -6.71 -26.59 -3.15
C LYS A 170 -7.40 -27.79 -2.51
N ASN A 171 -8.23 -27.57 -1.49
CA ASN A 171 -8.96 -28.64 -0.81
C ASN A 171 -9.99 -29.35 -1.71
N LYS A 172 -10.41 -28.71 -2.81
CA LYS A 172 -11.28 -29.33 -3.84
C LYS A 172 -10.51 -30.10 -4.91
N GLY A 173 -9.21 -30.34 -4.69
CA GLY A 173 -8.35 -31.21 -5.52
C GLY A 173 -7.32 -30.48 -6.38
N TYR A 174 -7.54 -29.20 -6.72
CA TYR A 174 -6.59 -28.41 -7.52
C TYR A 174 -6.64 -26.93 -7.14
N GLN A 175 -5.48 -26.26 -7.09
CA GLN A 175 -5.45 -24.81 -6.93
C GLN A 175 -6.03 -24.14 -8.18
N GLN A 176 -7.14 -23.42 -8.02
CA GLN A 176 -7.84 -22.78 -9.14
C GLN A 176 -7.61 -21.27 -9.22
N ILE A 177 -6.95 -20.70 -8.21
CA ILE A 177 -6.72 -19.26 -8.08
C ILE A 177 -5.31 -18.98 -7.54
N GLU A 178 -4.65 -17.97 -8.09
CA GLU A 178 -3.49 -17.28 -7.54
C GLU A 178 -3.69 -15.78 -7.69
N TYR A 179 -2.95 -14.99 -6.91
CA TYR A 179 -2.92 -13.55 -7.07
C TYR A 179 -1.50 -13.04 -6.95
N CYS A 180 -1.22 -11.93 -7.62
CA CYS A 180 0.02 -11.19 -7.52
C CYS A 180 -0.32 -9.70 -7.46
N ARG A 181 0.30 -8.96 -6.55
CA ARG A 181 0.11 -7.50 -6.45
C ARG A 181 1.43 -6.75 -6.49
N PHE A 182 1.50 -5.76 -7.35
CA PHE A 182 2.52 -4.72 -7.34
C PHE A 182 1.87 -3.35 -7.18
N ALA A 183 2.02 -2.74 -6.00
CA ALA A 183 1.49 -1.39 -5.75
C ALA A 183 -0.05 -1.30 -5.93
N ASP A 184 -0.51 -0.45 -6.84
CA ASP A 184 -1.90 -0.28 -7.28
C ASP A 184 -2.38 -1.41 -8.21
N ASP A 185 -1.47 -2.13 -8.86
CA ASP A 185 -1.81 -3.16 -9.83
C ASP A 185 -1.93 -4.53 -9.15
N MET A 186 -3.09 -5.15 -9.26
CA MET A 186 -3.33 -6.49 -8.75
C MET A 186 -3.88 -7.37 -9.87
N VAL A 187 -3.27 -8.54 -10.05
CA VAL A 187 -3.77 -9.55 -10.98
C VAL A 187 -4.19 -10.79 -10.22
N ILE A 188 -5.34 -11.34 -10.61
CA ILE A 188 -5.81 -12.64 -10.15
C ILE A 188 -5.74 -13.60 -11.32
N LEU A 189 -5.01 -14.70 -11.15
CA LEU A 189 -4.90 -15.76 -12.14
C LEU A 189 -5.85 -16.89 -11.76
N ILE A 190 -6.72 -17.27 -12.67
CA ILE A 190 -7.66 -18.37 -12.49
C ILE A 190 -7.45 -19.47 -13.53
N ASN A 191 -7.91 -20.66 -13.20
CA ASN A 191 -7.84 -21.80 -14.10
C ASN A 191 -8.55 -21.48 -15.43
N GLY A 192 -7.91 -21.82 -16.55
CA GLY A 192 -8.44 -21.63 -17.90
C GLY A 192 -9.72 -22.45 -18.22
N HIS A 193 -10.19 -23.31 -17.33
CA HIS A 193 -11.35 -24.17 -17.53
C HIS A 193 -12.59 -23.37 -18.01
N PRO A 194 -13.36 -23.89 -19.00
CA PRO A 194 -14.55 -23.20 -19.52
C PRO A 194 -15.57 -22.84 -18.45
N ALA A 195 -15.77 -23.68 -17.44
CA ALA A 195 -16.70 -23.41 -16.32
C ALA A 195 -16.42 -22.13 -15.51
N LEU A 196 -15.23 -21.53 -15.65
CA LEU A 196 -14.84 -20.28 -14.99
C LEU A 196 -14.79 -19.08 -15.95
N SER A 197 -15.29 -19.20 -17.18
CA SER A 197 -15.34 -18.09 -18.16
C SER A 197 -16.16 -16.90 -17.68
N TRP A 198 -17.26 -17.15 -16.97
CA TRP A 198 -18.15 -16.12 -16.44
C TRP A 198 -17.45 -15.14 -15.49
N LEU A 199 -16.34 -15.54 -14.86
CA LEU A 199 -15.56 -14.70 -13.94
C LEU A 199 -14.74 -13.62 -14.67
N VAL A 200 -14.51 -13.81 -15.97
CA VAL A 200 -13.74 -12.90 -16.84
C VAL A 200 -14.66 -12.08 -17.75
N GLU A 201 -15.86 -12.60 -18.02
CA GLU A 201 -16.89 -11.89 -18.76
C GLU A 201 -17.42 -10.72 -17.91
N LYS A 202 -17.26 -9.48 -18.42
CA LYS A 202 -17.93 -8.32 -17.83
C LYS A 202 -19.44 -8.55 -17.92
N PRO A 203 -20.22 -8.29 -16.86
CA PRO A 203 -21.68 -8.35 -16.98
C PRO A 203 -22.11 -7.44 -18.12
N SER A 204 -22.90 -7.98 -19.04
CA SER A 204 -23.55 -7.21 -20.09
C SER A 204 -24.29 -6.07 -19.42
N GLU A 205 -23.96 -4.83 -19.78
CA GLU A 205 -24.76 -3.67 -19.40
C GLU A 205 -26.17 -3.87 -19.96
N GLY A 206 -27.11 -4.19 -19.08
CA GLY A 206 -28.54 -4.28 -19.35
C GLY A 206 -29.25 -3.08 -18.72
#